data_AF-A0A7C3BPM7-F1
#
_entry.id   AF-A0A7C3BPM7-F1
#
_cell.length_a   1.000
_cell.length_b   1.000
_cell.length_c   1.000
_cell.angle_alpha   90.00
_cell.angle_beta   90.00
_cell.angle_gamma   90.00
#
_symmetry.space_group_name_H-M   'P 1'
#
loop_
_entity.id
_entity.type
_entity.pdbx_description
1 polymer ?
#
loop_
_entity_poly.entity_id
_entity_poly.type
_entity_poly.pdbx_seq_one_letter_code
_entity_poly.pdbx_strand_id
1 'polypeptide(L)'
;MLNRQRILTQYPWLRPSADAVGVVMGDDLDAALTTALYLHTHPNARLIGIYRGYETVLYSAASWEEVLHAVWLDLDIYHPACRSLGHHILRLSPQDQLPGLAHSCNLNELAGRSVQQNFTQKYPLGTIHFLLWLYRLEIPELPHAELLIWLADSSYINGQAESWHKKRPRGQNPPRWVKGPGFRWNVKRWLYTQIPLQSLQASFQRIDTPDFEEQMERFQQKVMAPAGFQQGNGQVASRRRKLSGYQCQPAKDADIRAYIYRLLRFSCTQTGWQVRLSQLAPFETPRQLSGERKIMHVTAIPEQDLARLLRQRQAFSYVFQSRRYLNYTTEIAPAPPR
;
A
#
# COMPACT_ATOMS: atom_id res chain seq x y z
N MET A 1 -12.65 -11.35 13.87
CA MET A 1 -12.43 -11.82 12.50
C MET A 1 -13.15 -10.88 11.57
N LEU A 2 -12.51 -10.46 10.49
CA LEU A 2 -13.16 -9.62 9.49
C LEU A 2 -14.19 -10.46 8.72
N ASN A 3 -15.30 -9.84 8.31
CA ASN A 3 -16.36 -10.51 7.58
C ASN A 3 -16.38 -10.04 6.13
N ARG A 4 -15.97 -10.91 5.20
CA ARG A 4 -15.91 -10.60 3.76
C ARG A 4 -17.24 -10.13 3.20
N GLN A 5 -18.34 -10.79 3.54
CA GLN A 5 -19.66 -10.43 3.01
C GLN A 5 -20.07 -9.04 3.49
N ARG A 6 -19.85 -8.72 4.77
CA ARG A 6 -20.12 -7.38 5.31
C ARG A 6 -19.28 -6.31 4.61
N ILE A 7 -17.99 -6.58 4.40
CA ILE A 7 -17.08 -5.67 3.67
C ILE A 7 -17.58 -5.44 2.23
N LEU A 8 -17.88 -6.50 1.49
CA LEU A 8 -18.37 -6.41 0.11
C LEU A 8 -19.79 -5.84 -0.03
N THR A 9 -20.57 -5.79 1.05
CA THR A 9 -21.85 -5.08 1.11
C THR A 9 -21.63 -3.60 1.39
N GLN A 10 -20.73 -3.27 2.33
CA GLN A 10 -20.42 -1.88 2.69
C GLN A 10 -19.62 -1.15 1.60
N TYR A 11 -18.75 -1.87 0.90
CA TYR A 11 -17.88 -1.35 -0.16
C TYR A 11 -18.12 -2.15 -1.45
N PRO A 12 -19.26 -1.94 -2.13
CA PRO A 12 -19.64 -2.73 -3.31
C PRO A 12 -18.65 -2.59 -4.46
N TRP A 13 -17.89 -1.50 -4.53
CA TRP A 13 -16.81 -1.28 -5.51
C TRP A 13 -15.60 -2.20 -5.33
N LEU A 14 -15.51 -2.95 -4.23
CA LEU A 14 -14.54 -4.03 -4.07
C LEU A 14 -15.09 -5.38 -4.57
N ARG A 15 -16.38 -5.52 -4.85
CA ARG A 15 -16.93 -6.80 -5.31
C ARG A 15 -16.54 -7.01 -6.77
N PRO A 16 -15.85 -8.12 -7.12
CA PRO A 16 -15.55 -8.45 -8.51
C PRO A 16 -16.80 -8.29 -9.39
N SER A 17 -16.72 -7.39 -10.37
CA SER A 17 -17.80 -7.08 -11.29
C SER A 17 -17.26 -6.63 -12.64
N ALA A 18 -18.13 -6.66 -13.65
CA ALA A 18 -17.84 -6.10 -14.97
C ALA A 18 -18.29 -4.64 -15.09
N ASP A 19 -18.51 -3.92 -13.99
CA ASP A 19 -18.90 -2.52 -14.06
C ASP A 19 -17.70 -1.65 -14.50
N ALA A 20 -17.97 -0.62 -15.29
CA ALA A 20 -16.95 0.34 -15.65
C ALA A 20 -16.59 1.19 -14.43
N VAL A 21 -15.30 1.22 -14.08
CA VAL A 21 -14.80 2.01 -12.94
C VAL A 21 -13.39 2.51 -13.22
N GLY A 22 -13.15 3.79 -12.90
CA GLY A 22 -11.82 4.37 -12.91
C GLY A 22 -11.02 3.91 -11.69
N VAL A 23 -9.73 3.66 -11.88
CA VAL A 23 -8.76 3.27 -10.84
C VAL A 23 -7.62 4.29 -10.80
N VAL A 24 -7.24 4.71 -9.59
CA VAL A 24 -6.00 5.41 -9.30
C VAL A 24 -5.15 4.53 -8.39
N MET A 25 -3.88 4.35 -8.71
CA MET A 25 -2.96 3.52 -7.92
C MET A 25 -1.86 4.34 -7.26
N GLY A 26 -1.30 3.85 -6.15
CA GLY A 26 0.00 4.30 -5.64
C GLY A 26 1.15 3.98 -6.60
N ASP A 27 2.38 4.36 -6.24
CA ASP A 27 3.56 4.27 -7.11
C ASP A 27 4.61 3.25 -6.68
N ASP A 28 4.22 2.24 -5.91
CA ASP A 28 5.11 1.20 -5.40
C ASP A 28 4.67 -0.24 -5.81
N LEU A 29 5.43 -1.23 -5.34
CA LEU A 29 5.19 -2.65 -5.63
C LEU A 29 3.83 -3.15 -5.12
N ASP A 30 3.41 -2.75 -3.91
CA ASP A 30 2.16 -3.23 -3.34
C ASP A 30 0.97 -2.62 -4.08
N ALA A 31 1.05 -1.33 -4.41
CA ALA A 31 0.09 -0.66 -5.28
C ALA A 31 -0.02 -1.35 -6.65
N ALA A 32 1.10 -1.74 -7.27
CA ALA A 32 1.09 -2.43 -8.56
C ALA A 32 0.49 -3.83 -8.49
N LEU A 33 0.82 -4.62 -7.46
CA LEU A 33 0.20 -5.94 -7.24
C LEU A 33 -1.30 -5.81 -6.98
N THR A 34 -1.68 -4.89 -6.11
CA THR A 34 -3.08 -4.60 -5.75
C THR A 34 -3.87 -4.18 -6.99
N THR A 35 -3.29 -3.31 -7.83
CA THR A 35 -3.91 -2.86 -9.08
C THR A 35 -4.02 -3.98 -10.10
N ALA A 36 -2.97 -4.79 -10.28
CA ALA A 36 -3.00 -5.92 -11.21
C ALA A 36 -4.11 -6.93 -10.83
N LEU A 37 -4.23 -7.27 -9.54
CA LEU A 37 -5.29 -8.16 -9.06
C LEU A 37 -6.69 -7.54 -9.21
N TYR A 38 -6.82 -6.24 -8.90
CA TYR A 38 -8.09 -5.53 -9.04
C TYR A 38 -8.55 -5.51 -10.50
N LEU A 39 -7.68 -5.12 -11.44
CA LEU A 39 -7.98 -5.07 -12.87
C LEU A 39 -8.26 -6.47 -13.45
N HIS A 40 -7.61 -7.51 -12.94
CA HIS A 40 -7.88 -8.89 -13.32
C HIS A 40 -9.29 -9.35 -12.92
N THR A 41 -9.76 -8.93 -11.75
CA THR A 41 -11.09 -9.27 -11.22
C THR A 41 -12.20 -8.34 -11.66
N HIS A 42 -11.85 -7.16 -12.22
CA HIS A 42 -12.77 -6.15 -12.73
C HIS A 42 -12.42 -5.83 -14.20
N PRO A 43 -12.86 -6.65 -15.16
CA PRO A 43 -12.36 -6.58 -16.55
C PRO A 43 -12.69 -5.27 -17.28
N ASN A 44 -13.68 -4.51 -16.80
CA ASN A 44 -14.06 -3.21 -17.34
C ASN A 44 -13.53 -2.02 -16.52
N ALA A 45 -12.81 -2.27 -15.42
CA ALA A 45 -12.07 -1.25 -14.72
C ALA A 45 -10.91 -0.73 -15.57
N ARG A 46 -10.58 0.57 -15.44
CA ARG A 46 -9.50 1.22 -16.18
C ARG A 46 -8.60 1.99 -15.24
N LEU A 47 -7.28 1.82 -15.40
CA LEU A 47 -6.31 2.68 -14.76
C LEU A 47 -6.36 4.07 -15.40
N ILE A 48 -6.82 5.05 -14.64
CA ILE A 48 -6.99 6.44 -15.09
C ILE A 48 -6.08 7.40 -14.34
N GLY A 49 -5.34 6.94 -13.31
CA GLY A 49 -4.40 7.78 -12.58
C GLY A 49 -3.35 7.04 -11.77
N ILE A 50 -2.30 7.78 -11.41
CA ILE A 50 -1.21 7.37 -10.52
C ILE A 50 -1.01 8.47 -9.49
N TYR A 51 -1.06 8.13 -8.21
CA TYR A 51 -0.71 9.04 -7.12
C TYR A 51 0.75 8.83 -6.72
N ARG A 52 1.61 9.70 -7.24
CA ARG A 52 3.06 9.63 -7.11
C ARG A 52 3.55 10.34 -5.86
N GLY A 53 4.40 9.67 -5.09
CA GLY A 53 5.11 10.24 -3.94
C GLY A 53 4.20 10.79 -2.84
N TYR A 54 2.92 10.41 -2.85
CA TYR A 54 1.86 11.00 -2.03
C TYR A 54 1.68 12.51 -2.24
N GLU A 55 2.10 13.06 -3.37
CA GLU A 55 2.12 14.50 -3.62
C GLU A 55 1.46 14.88 -4.94
N THR A 56 1.64 14.05 -5.98
CA THR A 56 1.26 14.39 -7.35
C THR A 56 0.35 13.33 -7.95
N VAL A 57 -0.84 13.74 -8.39
CA VAL A 57 -1.75 12.88 -9.14
C VAL A 57 -1.56 13.15 -10.63
N LEU A 58 -1.13 12.12 -11.34
CA LEU A 58 -1.13 12.08 -12.79
C LEU A 58 -2.41 11.35 -13.21
N TYR A 59 -3.20 11.90 -14.13
CA TYR A 59 -4.47 11.30 -14.51
C TYR A 59 -4.85 11.60 -15.96
N SER A 60 -5.67 10.75 -16.56
CA SER A 60 -6.09 10.87 -17.95
C SER A 60 -7.61 10.74 -18.15
N ALA A 61 -8.35 11.01 -17.08
CA ALA A 61 -9.80 11.09 -17.07
C ALA A 61 -10.31 12.38 -17.73
N ALA A 62 -11.62 12.45 -18.03
CA ALA A 62 -12.22 13.62 -18.66
C ALA A 62 -12.18 14.83 -17.71
N SER A 63 -12.36 14.63 -16.41
CA SER A 63 -12.35 15.67 -15.38
C SER A 63 -11.67 15.21 -14.09
N TRP A 64 -11.26 16.15 -13.23
CA TRP A 64 -10.79 15.82 -11.88
C TRP A 64 -11.88 15.18 -11.01
N GLU A 65 -13.13 15.59 -11.21
CA GLU A 65 -14.26 15.01 -10.50
C GLU A 65 -14.45 13.51 -10.80
N GLU A 66 -14.21 13.09 -12.04
CA GLU A 66 -14.18 11.67 -12.40
C GLU A 66 -13.07 10.91 -11.63
N VAL A 67 -11.89 11.53 -11.46
CA VAL A 67 -10.77 10.95 -10.71
C VAL A 67 -11.08 10.88 -9.22
N LEU A 68 -11.72 11.90 -8.64
CA LEU A 68 -12.15 11.87 -7.24
C LEU A 68 -13.12 10.70 -7.00
N HIS A 69 -14.04 10.45 -7.92
CA HIS A 69 -14.97 9.33 -7.79
C HIS A 69 -14.33 7.97 -8.11
N ALA A 70 -13.08 7.89 -8.55
CA ALA A 70 -12.38 6.63 -8.84
C ALA A 70 -12.18 5.74 -7.60
N VAL A 71 -11.72 4.52 -7.83
CA VAL A 71 -11.18 3.64 -6.79
C VAL A 71 -9.69 3.91 -6.62
N TRP A 72 -9.28 4.31 -5.41
CA TRP A 72 -7.90 4.64 -5.04
C TRP A 72 -7.28 3.43 -4.34
N LEU A 73 -6.42 2.69 -5.04
CA LEU A 73 -5.85 1.43 -4.57
C LEU A 73 -4.50 1.63 -3.90
N ASP A 74 -4.35 1.00 -2.73
CA ASP A 74 -3.19 1.11 -1.84
C ASP A 74 -2.90 2.55 -1.39
N LEU A 75 -3.97 3.29 -1.12
CA LEU A 75 -3.94 4.71 -0.81
C LEU A 75 -4.93 5.03 0.30
N ASP A 76 -4.57 6.02 1.12
CA ASP A 76 -5.39 6.51 2.23
C ASP A 76 -5.81 7.97 1.96
N ILE A 77 -6.82 8.11 1.08
CA ILE A 77 -7.35 9.41 0.67
C ILE A 77 -8.42 9.88 1.67
N TYR A 78 -8.35 11.15 2.04
CA TYR A 78 -9.31 11.85 2.89
C TYR A 78 -10.15 12.81 2.08
N HIS A 79 -11.11 12.26 1.34
CA HIS A 79 -12.05 13.04 0.55
C HIS A 79 -13.40 12.29 0.48
N PRO A 80 -14.53 12.95 0.74
CA PRO A 80 -15.82 12.28 0.89
C PRO A 80 -16.30 11.56 -0.38
N ALA A 81 -15.84 11.96 -1.56
CA ALA A 81 -16.17 11.29 -2.83
C ALA A 81 -15.24 10.08 -3.15
N CYS A 82 -14.07 9.98 -2.50
CA CYS A 82 -13.06 9.00 -2.88
C CYS A 82 -13.34 7.62 -2.30
N ARG A 83 -13.25 6.60 -3.16
CA ARG A 83 -13.33 5.19 -2.77
C ARG A 83 -11.92 4.66 -2.55
N SER A 84 -11.41 4.78 -1.32
CA SER A 84 -10.02 4.43 -1.01
C SER A 84 -9.89 3.02 -0.44
N LEU A 85 -8.91 2.24 -0.90
CA LEU A 85 -8.45 1.01 -0.26
C LEU A 85 -7.04 1.25 0.26
N GLY A 86 -6.86 1.21 1.58
CA GLY A 86 -5.56 1.43 2.21
C GLY A 86 -5.41 0.64 3.51
N HIS A 87 -4.29 0.82 4.18
CA HIS A 87 -4.01 0.06 5.39
C HIS A 87 -3.21 0.84 6.44
N HIS A 88 -2.92 2.13 6.26
CA HIS A 88 -2.20 2.88 7.30
C HIS A 88 -3.10 3.21 8.50
N ILE A 89 -2.50 3.72 9.57
CA ILE A 89 -3.26 4.21 10.73
C ILE A 89 -3.81 5.60 10.40
N LEU A 90 -5.13 5.77 10.47
CA LEU A 90 -5.82 7.02 10.15
C LEU A 90 -6.42 7.73 11.37
N ARG A 91 -6.65 7.01 12.47
CA ARG A 91 -7.21 7.61 13.69
C ARG A 91 -6.13 7.97 14.69
N LEU A 92 -6.27 9.16 15.29
CA LEU A 92 -5.57 9.48 16.53
C LEU A 92 -6.24 8.71 17.67
N SER A 93 -7.57 8.85 17.75
CA SER A 93 -8.43 8.30 18.77
C SER A 93 -9.54 7.42 18.16
N PRO A 94 -9.99 6.35 18.84
CA PRO A 94 -11.13 5.54 18.38
C PRO A 94 -12.42 6.36 18.20
N GLN A 95 -12.57 7.48 18.92
CA GLN A 95 -13.77 8.32 18.89
C GLN A 95 -13.80 9.33 17.73
N ASP A 96 -12.70 9.50 17.00
CA ASP A 96 -12.60 10.49 15.92
C ASP A 96 -13.79 10.36 14.94
N GLN A 97 -14.36 11.46 14.45
CA GLN A 97 -15.40 11.43 13.41
C GLN A 97 -14.81 11.99 12.13
N LEU A 98 -14.53 11.12 11.16
CA LEU A 98 -13.72 11.42 9.98
C LEU A 98 -14.58 11.29 8.70
N PRO A 99 -15.46 12.25 8.40
CA PRO A 99 -16.40 12.15 7.28
C PRO A 99 -15.71 12.02 5.92
N GLY A 100 -14.47 12.51 5.77
CA GLY A 100 -13.68 12.33 4.54
C GLY A 100 -13.25 10.87 4.28
N LEU A 101 -13.52 9.93 5.19
CA LEU A 101 -13.27 8.50 5.02
C LEU A 101 -14.55 7.70 4.76
N ALA A 102 -15.69 8.35 4.49
CA ALA A 102 -17.01 7.70 4.39
C ALA A 102 -17.07 6.51 3.41
N HIS A 103 -16.28 6.57 2.33
CA HIS A 103 -16.21 5.52 1.31
C HIS A 103 -14.87 4.76 1.30
N SER A 104 -14.02 5.00 2.30
CA SER A 104 -12.71 4.37 2.43
C SER A 104 -12.81 3.03 3.18
N CYS A 105 -12.31 1.97 2.56
CA CYS A 105 -12.07 0.68 3.18
C CYS A 105 -10.61 0.62 3.63
N ASN A 106 -10.37 0.80 4.92
CA ASN A 106 -9.02 0.69 5.49
C ASN A 106 -8.91 -0.48 6.47
N LEU A 107 -7.85 -1.27 6.36
CA LEU A 107 -7.72 -2.48 7.16
C LEU A 107 -7.54 -2.24 8.67
N ASN A 108 -6.81 -1.20 9.03
CA ASN A 108 -6.64 -0.81 10.43
C ASN A 108 -7.93 -0.22 10.99
N GLU A 109 -8.71 0.49 10.19
CA GLU A 109 -10.06 0.96 10.56
C GLU A 109 -11.01 -0.22 10.80
N LEU A 110 -11.05 -1.20 9.89
CA LEU A 110 -11.84 -2.43 10.03
C LEU A 110 -11.48 -3.23 11.30
N ALA A 111 -10.25 -3.12 11.78
CA ALA A 111 -9.76 -3.77 12.99
C ALA A 111 -9.75 -2.86 14.24
N GLY A 112 -10.31 -1.65 14.16
CA GLY A 112 -10.40 -0.70 15.28
C GLY A 112 -9.03 -0.31 15.83
N ARG A 113 -8.08 0.03 14.95
CA ARG A 113 -6.72 0.46 15.31
C ARG A 113 -6.56 1.96 15.16
N SER A 114 -5.95 2.59 16.16
CA SER A 114 -5.62 4.00 16.16
C SER A 114 -4.24 4.23 16.77
N VAL A 115 -3.78 5.49 16.80
CA VAL A 115 -2.56 5.87 17.54
C VAL A 115 -2.70 5.54 19.03
N GLN A 116 -3.85 5.85 19.62
CA GLN A 116 -4.13 5.63 21.05
C GLN A 116 -4.54 4.20 21.38
N GLN A 117 -5.11 3.43 20.43
CA GLN A 117 -5.61 2.09 20.66
C GLN A 117 -4.94 1.05 19.75
N ASN A 118 -4.27 0.07 20.36
CA ASN A 118 -3.73 -1.11 19.68
C ASN A 118 -2.78 -0.82 18.50
N PHE A 119 -2.07 0.32 18.49
CA PHE A 119 -1.15 0.71 17.43
C PHE A 119 -0.09 -0.36 17.08
N THR A 120 0.41 -1.11 18.08
CA THR A 120 1.41 -2.18 17.87
C THR A 120 0.83 -3.42 17.19
N GLN A 121 -0.50 -3.51 17.08
CA GLN A 121 -1.24 -4.57 16.40
C GLN A 121 -1.76 -4.10 15.03
N LYS A 122 -1.19 -3.02 14.48
CA LYS A 122 -1.54 -2.52 13.14
C LYS A 122 -1.31 -3.58 12.07
N TYR A 123 -2.03 -3.48 10.95
CA TYR A 123 -1.87 -4.37 9.81
C TYR A 123 -0.40 -4.41 9.32
N PRO A 124 0.25 -5.59 9.36
CA PRO A 124 1.69 -5.72 9.09
C PRO A 124 2.02 -6.29 7.70
N LEU A 125 1.02 -6.35 6.82
CA LEU A 125 1.11 -6.93 5.48
C LEU A 125 0.78 -5.85 4.45
N GLY A 126 1.05 -6.12 3.17
CA GLY A 126 0.57 -5.28 2.07
C GLY A 126 -0.93 -5.42 1.78
N THR A 127 -1.51 -4.42 1.14
CA THR A 127 -2.88 -4.38 0.63
C THR A 127 -3.18 -5.58 -0.27
N ILE A 128 -2.20 -6.08 -1.03
CA ILE A 128 -2.41 -7.27 -1.86
C ILE A 128 -2.87 -8.51 -1.08
N HIS A 129 -2.36 -8.72 0.14
CA HIS A 129 -2.71 -9.87 0.98
C HIS A 129 -4.18 -9.83 1.39
N PHE A 130 -4.72 -8.62 1.58
CA PHE A 130 -6.13 -8.41 1.87
C PHE A 130 -7.01 -8.76 0.68
N LEU A 131 -6.64 -8.33 -0.53
CA LEU A 131 -7.41 -8.63 -1.73
C LEU A 131 -7.44 -10.11 -2.06
N LEU A 132 -6.32 -10.83 -1.88
CA LEU A 132 -6.28 -12.29 -2.01
C LEU A 132 -7.31 -12.95 -1.09
N TRP A 133 -7.34 -12.55 0.18
CA TRP A 133 -8.34 -13.04 1.13
C TRP A 133 -9.76 -12.63 0.75
N LEU A 134 -9.98 -11.36 0.40
CA LEU A 134 -11.30 -10.80 0.10
C LEU A 134 -11.94 -11.53 -1.09
N TYR A 135 -11.15 -11.83 -2.12
CA TYR A 135 -11.56 -12.51 -3.35
C TYR A 135 -11.47 -14.03 -3.28
N ARG A 136 -10.96 -14.59 -2.18
CA ARG A 136 -10.68 -16.03 -2.03
C ARG A 136 -9.76 -16.57 -3.12
N LEU A 137 -8.74 -15.80 -3.47
CA LEU A 137 -7.75 -16.16 -4.47
C LEU A 137 -6.46 -16.58 -3.76
N GLU A 138 -6.14 -17.86 -3.85
CA GLU A 138 -4.88 -18.40 -3.33
C GLU A 138 -3.67 -17.79 -4.07
N ILE A 139 -2.49 -17.87 -3.46
CA ILE A 139 -1.23 -17.49 -4.12
C ILE A 139 -1.08 -18.35 -5.39
N PRO A 140 -0.88 -17.74 -6.58
CA PRO A 140 -0.66 -18.49 -7.81
C PRO A 140 0.51 -19.46 -7.70
N GLU A 141 0.35 -20.66 -8.26
CA GLU A 141 1.41 -21.68 -8.33
C GLU A 141 2.43 -21.37 -9.44
N LEU A 142 3.01 -20.18 -9.39
CA LEU A 142 4.07 -19.73 -10.30
C LEU A 142 5.38 -19.53 -9.52
N PRO A 143 6.55 -19.77 -10.14
CA PRO A 143 7.84 -19.83 -9.45
C PRO A 143 8.19 -18.62 -8.56
N HIS A 144 7.63 -17.45 -8.85
CA HIS A 144 7.97 -16.20 -8.19
C HIS A 144 6.77 -15.48 -7.55
N ALA A 145 5.54 -16.00 -7.71
CA ALA A 145 4.34 -15.36 -7.19
C ALA A 145 4.40 -15.22 -5.66
N GLU A 146 4.76 -16.30 -4.95
CA GLU A 146 4.91 -16.30 -3.50
C GLU A 146 5.93 -15.24 -3.04
N LEU A 147 7.12 -15.22 -3.64
CA LEU A 147 8.17 -14.27 -3.30
C LEU A 147 7.70 -12.83 -3.53
N LEU A 148 7.08 -12.55 -4.68
CA LEU A 148 6.63 -11.20 -5.03
C LEU A 148 5.51 -10.69 -4.11
N ILE A 149 4.52 -11.54 -3.81
CA ILE A 149 3.41 -11.19 -2.89
C ILE A 149 3.95 -10.90 -1.49
N TRP A 150 4.84 -11.75 -0.98
CA TRP A 150 5.44 -11.55 0.34
C TRP A 150 6.46 -10.39 0.39
N LEU A 151 6.98 -9.97 -0.76
CA LEU A 151 7.85 -8.80 -0.87
C LEU A 151 7.06 -7.49 -0.79
N ALA A 152 5.78 -7.51 -1.17
CA ALA A 152 4.87 -6.37 -1.03
C ALA A 152 4.91 -5.85 0.40
N ASP A 153 5.19 -4.56 0.53
CA ASP A 153 5.29 -3.86 1.80
C ASP A 153 6.26 -4.51 2.82
N SER A 154 7.28 -5.20 2.31
CA SER A 154 8.25 -5.98 3.10
C SER A 154 7.61 -7.01 4.05
N SER A 155 6.43 -7.53 3.68
CA SER A 155 5.60 -8.40 4.51
C SER A 155 6.36 -9.64 5.02
N TYR A 156 7.27 -10.20 4.22
CA TYR A 156 8.08 -11.34 4.61
C TYR A 156 8.99 -11.02 5.80
N ILE A 157 9.62 -9.83 5.83
CA ILE A 157 10.48 -9.37 6.93
C ILE A 157 9.62 -9.17 8.19
N ASN A 158 8.44 -8.55 8.05
CA ASN A 158 7.51 -8.38 9.16
C ASN A 158 7.10 -9.74 9.76
N GLY A 159 6.99 -10.77 8.93
CA GLY A 159 6.62 -12.13 9.32
C GLY A 159 7.74 -12.96 9.95
N GLN A 160 8.97 -12.46 10.06
CA GLN A 160 10.07 -13.18 10.70
C GLN A 160 10.10 -13.00 12.22
N ALA A 161 10.57 -14.01 12.96
CA ALA A 161 10.66 -13.97 14.41
C ALA A 161 11.64 -12.89 14.91
N GLU A 162 12.70 -12.64 14.14
CA GLU A 162 13.66 -11.57 14.36
C GLU A 162 13.89 -10.80 13.06
N SER A 163 14.21 -9.52 13.15
CA SER A 163 14.60 -8.69 12.01
C SER A 163 15.66 -7.68 12.43
N TRP A 164 16.37 -7.12 11.46
CA TRP A 164 17.29 -6.01 11.69
C TRP A 164 16.55 -4.69 11.53
N HIS A 165 16.79 -3.76 12.44
CA HIS A 165 16.19 -2.43 12.42
C HIS A 165 17.27 -1.38 12.36
N LYS A 166 17.08 -0.40 11.47
CA LYS A 166 17.97 0.74 11.30
C LYS A 166 17.66 1.75 12.41
N LYS A 167 18.58 1.92 13.36
CA LYS A 167 18.47 2.92 14.44
C LYS A 167 19.41 4.09 14.17
N ARG A 168 18.94 5.31 14.46
CA ARG A 168 19.74 6.54 14.44
C ARG A 168 19.84 7.10 15.86
N PRO A 169 20.84 6.68 16.65
CA PRO A 169 21.14 7.34 17.91
C PRO A 169 21.47 8.82 17.67
N ARG A 170 21.15 9.68 18.64
CA ARG A 170 21.41 11.12 18.54
C ARG A 170 22.91 11.36 18.31
N GLY A 171 23.24 12.12 17.26
CA GLY A 171 24.63 12.47 16.91
C GLY A 171 25.45 11.39 16.20
N GLN A 172 24.88 10.23 15.86
CA GLN A 172 25.61 9.17 15.16
C GLN A 172 25.17 9.03 13.70
N ASN A 173 26.13 9.20 12.79
CA ASN A 173 26.05 8.81 11.39
C ASN A 173 27.27 7.92 11.06
N PRO A 174 27.11 6.82 10.31
CA PRO A 174 25.86 6.31 9.73
C PRO A 174 24.92 5.63 10.76
N PRO A 175 23.65 5.39 10.40
CA PRO A 175 22.74 4.59 11.23
C PRO A 175 23.30 3.20 11.55
N ARG A 176 22.99 2.70 12.75
CA ARG A 176 23.39 1.36 13.21
C ARG A 176 22.26 0.36 12.99
N TRP A 177 22.59 -0.81 12.45
CA TRP A 177 21.68 -1.94 12.40
C TRP A 177 21.67 -2.68 13.74
N VAL A 178 20.48 -2.88 14.29
CA VAL A 178 20.27 -3.61 15.55
C VAL A 178 19.26 -4.72 15.30
N LYS A 179 19.66 -5.96 15.58
CA LYS A 179 18.77 -7.11 15.53
C LYS A 179 17.82 -7.08 16.72
N GLY A 180 16.56 -7.42 16.50
CA GLY A 180 15.54 -7.45 17.54
C GLY A 180 14.37 -8.34 17.14
N PRO A 181 13.35 -8.44 18.00
CA PRO A 181 12.14 -9.19 17.71
C PRO A 181 11.42 -8.58 16.50
N GLY A 182 11.01 -9.43 15.56
CA GLY A 182 10.17 -9.05 14.42
C GLY A 182 8.70 -9.01 14.80
N PHE A 183 7.82 -8.89 13.78
CA PHE A 183 6.37 -8.79 13.97
C PHE A 183 5.63 -10.12 13.68
N ARG A 184 6.34 -11.26 13.68
CA ARG A 184 5.79 -12.59 13.35
C ARG A 184 4.50 -12.92 14.10
N TRP A 185 4.41 -12.61 15.39
CA TRP A 185 3.20 -12.87 16.18
C TRP A 185 1.99 -12.08 15.67
N ASN A 186 2.21 -10.83 15.23
CA ASN A 186 1.15 -9.96 14.71
C ASN A 186 0.72 -10.40 13.31
N VAL A 187 1.70 -10.73 12.44
CA VAL A 187 1.42 -11.33 11.12
C VAL A 187 0.61 -12.62 11.27
N LYS A 188 1.04 -13.53 12.15
CA LYS A 188 0.29 -14.76 12.48
C LYS A 188 -1.14 -14.45 12.92
N ARG A 189 -1.31 -13.48 13.83
CA ARG A 189 -2.66 -13.10 14.28
C ARG A 189 -3.53 -12.66 13.11
N TRP A 190 -3.03 -11.81 12.21
CA TRP A 190 -3.79 -11.38 11.05
C TRP A 190 -4.15 -12.55 10.13
N LEU A 191 -3.18 -13.36 9.74
CA LEU A 191 -3.37 -14.50 8.83
C LEU A 191 -4.22 -15.63 9.39
N TYR A 192 -4.30 -15.80 10.70
CA TYR A 192 -5.06 -16.91 11.31
C TYR A 192 -6.40 -16.46 11.90
N THR A 193 -6.57 -15.17 12.20
CA THR A 193 -7.78 -14.67 12.91
C THR A 193 -8.56 -13.59 12.18
N GLN A 194 -7.92 -12.81 11.30
CA GLN A 194 -8.58 -11.69 10.63
C GLN A 194 -8.83 -11.99 9.15
N ILE A 195 -7.81 -12.48 8.44
CA ILE A 195 -7.82 -12.69 6.99
C ILE A 195 -7.29 -14.09 6.58
N PRO A 196 -7.87 -15.20 7.09
CA PRO A 196 -7.33 -16.52 6.80
C PRO A 196 -7.52 -16.93 5.34
N LEU A 197 -6.41 -17.34 4.74
CA LEU A 197 -6.31 -17.89 3.40
C LEU A 197 -5.25 -19.00 3.41
N GLN A 198 -5.53 -20.14 2.79
CA GLN A 198 -4.75 -21.36 2.99
C GLN A 198 -3.30 -21.19 2.53
N SER A 199 -3.09 -20.64 1.34
CA SER A 199 -1.76 -20.41 0.76
C SER A 199 -0.95 -19.41 1.59
N LEU A 200 -1.58 -18.36 2.14
CA LEU A 200 -0.91 -17.39 3.01
C LEU A 200 -0.47 -18.04 4.33
N GLN A 201 -1.31 -18.89 4.91
CA GLN A 201 -0.98 -19.62 6.14
C GLN A 201 0.15 -20.63 5.92
N ALA A 202 0.14 -21.34 4.79
CA ALA A 202 1.18 -22.29 4.41
C ALA A 202 2.52 -21.59 4.14
N SER A 203 2.51 -20.51 3.35
CA SER A 203 3.70 -19.72 3.02
C SER A 203 4.30 -19.00 4.22
N PHE A 204 3.47 -18.53 5.16
CA PHE A 204 3.93 -17.89 6.40
C PHE A 204 4.89 -18.73 7.26
N GLN A 205 4.86 -20.06 7.15
CA GLN A 205 5.85 -20.91 7.82
C GLN A 205 7.21 -20.84 7.12
N ARG A 206 7.23 -20.71 5.78
CA ARG A 206 8.45 -20.68 4.96
C ARG A 206 9.19 -19.36 5.04
N ILE A 207 8.51 -18.22 5.18
CA ILE A 207 9.15 -16.88 5.14
C ILE A 207 10.23 -16.63 6.21
N ASP A 208 10.25 -17.44 7.28
CA ASP A 208 11.28 -17.40 8.33
C ASP A 208 12.23 -18.59 8.28
N THR A 209 12.56 -19.06 7.06
CA THR A 209 13.56 -20.09 6.81
C THR A 209 14.79 -19.51 6.08
N PRO A 210 15.98 -20.13 6.21
CA PRO A 210 17.15 -19.77 5.41
C PRO A 210 16.88 -19.88 3.90
N ASP A 211 16.22 -20.96 3.49
CA ASP A 211 15.93 -21.25 2.07
C ASP A 211 15.06 -20.16 1.44
N PHE A 212 14.05 -19.66 2.16
CA PHE A 212 13.21 -18.57 1.66
C PHE A 212 14.01 -17.28 1.46
N GLU A 213 14.88 -16.91 2.41
CA GLU A 213 15.74 -15.73 2.23
C GLU A 213 16.73 -15.90 1.08
N GLU A 214 17.24 -17.11 0.84
CA GLU A 214 18.08 -17.40 -0.32
C GLU A 214 17.31 -17.27 -1.64
N GLN A 215 16.10 -17.81 -1.71
CA GLN A 215 15.22 -17.65 -2.87
C GLN A 215 14.89 -16.17 -3.11
N MET A 216 14.58 -15.43 -2.05
CA MET A 216 14.31 -13.99 -2.10
C MET A 216 15.52 -13.20 -2.61
N GLU A 217 16.72 -13.49 -2.11
CA GLU A 217 17.95 -12.85 -2.59
C GLU A 217 18.18 -13.12 -4.08
N ARG A 218 18.07 -14.39 -4.50
CA ARG A 218 18.20 -14.77 -5.91
C ARG A 218 17.15 -14.08 -6.76
N PHE A 219 15.91 -14.01 -6.30
CA PHE A 219 14.82 -13.31 -7.00
C PHE A 219 15.11 -11.81 -7.16
N GLN A 220 15.53 -11.13 -6.09
CA GLN A 220 15.91 -9.72 -6.16
C GLN A 220 17.07 -9.47 -7.14
N GLN A 221 18.10 -10.32 -7.11
CA GLN A 221 19.31 -10.14 -7.92
C GLN A 221 19.16 -10.59 -9.38
N LYS A 222 18.42 -11.67 -9.65
CA LYS A 222 18.35 -12.32 -10.96
C LYS A 222 17.06 -12.06 -11.71
N VAL A 223 16.04 -11.54 -11.03
CA VAL A 223 14.73 -11.28 -11.65
C VAL A 223 14.35 -9.80 -11.54
N MET A 224 14.38 -9.22 -10.32
CA MET A 224 13.93 -7.82 -10.14
C MET A 224 14.95 -6.79 -10.63
N ALA A 225 16.22 -6.92 -10.25
CA ALA A 225 17.25 -5.96 -10.66
C ALA A 225 17.45 -5.92 -12.18
N PRO A 226 17.52 -7.06 -12.91
CA PRO A 226 17.57 -7.05 -14.38
C PRO A 226 16.32 -6.47 -15.05
N ALA A 227 15.16 -6.52 -14.37
CA ALA A 227 13.93 -5.86 -14.83
C ALA A 227 13.94 -4.33 -14.60
N GLY A 228 15.03 -3.77 -14.08
CA GLY A 228 15.22 -2.34 -13.89
C GLY A 228 14.54 -1.78 -12.65
N PHE A 229 14.22 -2.62 -11.67
CA PHE A 229 13.76 -2.19 -10.36
C PHE A 229 14.94 -2.01 -9.41
N GLN A 230 14.78 -1.16 -8.40
CA GLN A 230 15.83 -0.85 -7.44
C GLN A 230 15.37 -1.14 -6.01
N GLN A 231 16.31 -1.60 -5.19
CA GLN A 231 16.07 -1.82 -3.77
C GLN A 231 15.92 -0.47 -3.05
N GLY A 232 14.89 -0.35 -2.21
CA GLY A 232 14.64 0.86 -1.45
C GLY A 232 15.55 1.01 -0.23
N ASN A 233 15.62 2.23 0.32
CA ASN A 233 16.32 2.52 1.57
C ASN A 233 15.47 2.15 2.81
N GLY A 234 15.17 0.85 2.95
CA GLY A 234 14.32 0.33 4.02
C GLY A 234 14.85 0.58 5.44
N GLN A 235 13.92 0.62 6.40
CA GLN A 235 14.22 0.72 7.84
C GLN A 235 14.42 -0.66 8.49
N VAL A 236 14.04 -1.72 7.80
CA VAL A 236 14.09 -3.11 8.26
C VAL A 236 14.83 -3.98 7.26
N ALA A 237 15.45 -5.05 7.76
CA ALA A 237 16.08 -6.07 6.93
C ALA A 237 15.87 -7.49 7.48
N SER A 238 15.90 -8.48 6.59
CA SER A 238 15.67 -9.89 6.90
C SER A 238 16.69 -10.45 7.91
N ARG A 239 16.25 -11.43 8.69
CA ARG A 239 16.96 -12.02 9.82
C ARG A 239 18.37 -12.49 9.48
N ARG A 240 18.52 -13.25 8.41
CA ARG A 240 19.74 -14.04 8.13
C ARG A 240 20.64 -13.34 7.12
N ARG A 241 20.09 -12.95 5.98
CA ARG A 241 20.82 -12.34 4.85
C ARG A 241 20.81 -10.81 4.87
N LYS A 242 20.13 -10.17 5.83
CA LYS A 242 20.00 -8.69 5.93
C LYS A 242 19.48 -8.05 4.64
N LEU A 243 18.57 -8.75 3.96
CA LEU A 243 17.92 -8.25 2.75
C LEU A 243 16.94 -7.15 3.14
N SER A 244 17.01 -6.00 2.50
CA SER A 244 15.99 -4.95 2.66
C SER A 244 14.78 -5.27 1.79
N GLY A 245 13.66 -4.60 2.08
CA GLY A 245 12.49 -4.60 1.20
C GLY A 245 12.80 -4.03 -0.19
N TYR A 246 11.89 -4.27 -1.13
CA TYR A 246 12.00 -3.85 -2.52
C TYR A 246 10.73 -3.09 -2.90
N GLN A 247 10.66 -1.81 -2.51
CA GLN A 247 9.45 -1.00 -2.71
C GLN A 247 9.16 -0.74 -4.20
N CYS A 248 10.14 -0.88 -5.09
CA CYS A 248 10.01 -0.54 -6.51
C CYS A 248 9.42 0.86 -6.73
N GLN A 249 9.83 1.84 -5.93
CA GLN A 249 9.42 3.21 -6.16
C GLN A 249 10.26 3.83 -7.29
N PRO A 250 9.63 4.57 -8.22
CA PRO A 250 10.34 5.25 -9.29
C PRO A 250 11.22 6.37 -8.73
N ALA A 251 12.37 6.60 -9.37
CA ALA A 251 13.18 7.78 -9.08
C ALA A 251 12.40 9.08 -9.38
N LYS A 252 12.81 10.21 -8.78
CA LYS A 252 12.13 11.51 -8.94
C LYS A 252 12.11 12.03 -10.38
N ASP A 253 13.10 11.65 -11.17
CA ASP A 253 13.30 12.02 -12.57
C ASP A 253 12.86 10.92 -13.56
N ALA A 254 12.44 9.76 -13.07
CA ALA A 254 11.99 8.67 -13.93
C ALA A 254 10.71 9.03 -14.71
N ASP A 255 10.59 8.51 -15.94
CA ASP A 255 9.30 8.39 -16.62
C ASP A 255 8.41 7.43 -15.81
N ILE A 256 7.61 8.02 -14.94
CA ILE A 256 6.66 7.36 -14.05
C ILE A 256 5.71 6.43 -14.80
N ARG A 257 5.22 6.82 -15.98
CA ARG A 257 4.29 6.00 -16.76
C ARG A 257 4.99 4.75 -17.25
N ALA A 258 6.14 4.90 -17.90
CA ALA A 258 6.92 3.76 -18.39
C ALA A 258 7.35 2.83 -17.24
N TYR A 259 7.70 3.41 -16.09
CA TYR A 259 8.06 2.65 -14.89
C TYR A 259 6.88 1.83 -14.37
N ILE A 260 5.72 2.46 -14.15
CA ILE A 260 4.55 1.78 -13.59
C ILE A 260 3.99 0.74 -14.56
N TYR A 261 4.01 0.99 -15.86
CA TYR A 261 3.60 -0.02 -16.85
C TYR A 261 4.53 -1.23 -16.83
N ARG A 262 5.84 -1.01 -16.69
CA ARG A 262 6.81 -2.10 -16.53
C ARG A 262 6.56 -2.87 -15.23
N LEU A 263 6.27 -2.19 -14.12
CA LEU A 263 5.98 -2.82 -12.83
C LEU A 263 4.66 -3.60 -12.83
N LEU A 264 3.60 -3.08 -13.44
CA LEU A 264 2.34 -3.78 -13.64
C LEU A 264 2.52 -5.02 -14.52
N ARG A 265 3.20 -4.88 -15.67
CA ARG A 265 3.51 -6.01 -16.54
C ARG A 265 4.35 -7.06 -15.82
N PHE A 266 5.36 -6.64 -15.08
CA PHE A 266 6.18 -7.53 -14.27
C PHE A 266 5.33 -8.30 -13.26
N SER A 267 4.46 -7.59 -12.53
CA SER A 267 3.53 -8.19 -11.57
C SER A 267 2.64 -9.24 -12.23
N CYS A 268 2.00 -8.89 -13.36
CA CYS A 268 1.18 -9.82 -14.14
C CYS A 268 1.95 -11.05 -14.61
N THR A 269 3.20 -10.90 -15.08
CA THR A 269 4.04 -12.02 -15.49
C THR A 269 4.35 -12.97 -14.33
N GLN A 270 4.64 -12.43 -13.14
CA GLN A 270 4.99 -13.26 -11.98
C GLN A 270 3.78 -13.91 -11.32
N THR A 271 2.58 -13.32 -11.43
CA THR A 271 1.35 -13.80 -10.78
C THR A 271 0.36 -14.49 -11.73
N GLY A 272 0.52 -14.32 -13.04
CA GLY A 272 -0.42 -14.84 -14.03
C GLY A 272 -1.73 -14.05 -14.13
N TRP A 273 -1.90 -12.98 -13.34
CA TRP A 273 -3.07 -12.12 -13.44
C TRP A 273 -3.11 -11.39 -14.78
N GLN A 274 -4.30 -11.32 -15.36
CA GLN A 274 -4.50 -10.75 -16.69
C GLN A 274 -4.98 -9.30 -16.60
N VAL A 275 -4.23 -8.39 -17.21
CA VAL A 275 -4.62 -7.00 -17.43
C VAL A 275 -4.63 -6.74 -18.93
N ARG A 276 -5.75 -6.25 -19.46
CA ARG A 276 -5.91 -5.94 -20.89
C ARG A 276 -5.34 -4.56 -21.19
N LEU A 277 -4.75 -4.38 -22.37
CA LEU A 277 -4.25 -3.07 -22.83
C LEU A 277 -5.33 -1.99 -22.81
N SER A 278 -6.58 -2.33 -23.12
CA SER A 278 -7.72 -1.41 -23.06
C SER A 278 -7.99 -0.86 -21.65
N GLN A 279 -7.53 -1.54 -20.59
CA GLN A 279 -7.62 -1.06 -19.21
C GLN A 279 -6.54 -0.01 -18.89
N LEU A 280 -5.50 0.12 -19.73
CA LEU A 280 -4.38 1.06 -19.56
C LEU A 280 -4.38 2.20 -20.60
N ALA A 281 -5.08 2.02 -21.72
CA ALA A 281 -5.09 2.94 -22.87
C ALA A 281 -5.44 4.41 -22.55
N PRO A 282 -6.33 4.75 -21.59
CA PRO A 282 -6.63 6.14 -21.31
C PRO A 282 -5.39 6.98 -20.94
N PHE A 283 -4.34 6.37 -20.40
CA PHE A 283 -3.28 7.07 -19.66
C PHE A 283 -2.06 7.51 -20.51
N GLU A 284 -2.30 7.85 -21.78
CA GLU A 284 -1.23 8.26 -22.72
C GLU A 284 -0.74 9.70 -22.49
N THR A 285 -1.64 10.66 -22.25
CA THR A 285 -1.31 12.09 -22.05
C THR A 285 -1.88 12.61 -20.73
N PRO A 286 -1.24 12.26 -19.59
CA PRO A 286 -1.80 12.58 -18.29
C PRO A 286 -1.73 14.08 -18.00
N ARG A 287 -2.83 14.61 -17.46
CA ARG A 287 -2.88 15.86 -16.71
C ARG A 287 -2.23 15.64 -15.35
N GLN A 288 -1.75 16.73 -14.74
CA GLN A 288 -1.09 16.69 -13.44
C GLN A 288 -1.73 17.67 -12.47
N LEU A 289 -1.96 17.21 -11.25
CA LEU A 289 -2.24 18.05 -10.09
C LEU A 289 -1.29 17.67 -8.95
N SER A 290 -0.90 18.64 -8.13
CA SER A 290 0.04 18.43 -7.03
C SER A 290 -0.46 19.12 -5.76
N GLY A 291 -0.12 18.55 -4.62
CA GLY A 291 -0.30 19.15 -3.30
C GLY A 291 1.03 19.21 -2.56
N GLU A 292 1.01 19.77 -1.36
CA GLU A 292 2.21 19.91 -0.52
C GLU A 292 2.18 18.90 0.61
N ARG A 293 3.20 18.04 0.69
CA ARG A 293 3.33 17.08 1.77
C ARG A 293 3.93 17.73 3.01
N LYS A 294 3.26 17.56 4.13
CA LYS A 294 3.61 18.12 5.44
C LYS A 294 3.71 17.02 6.48
N ILE A 295 4.58 17.25 7.45
CA ILE A 295 4.74 16.40 8.62
C ILE A 295 4.53 17.26 9.85
N MET A 296 3.74 16.77 10.80
CA MET A 296 3.59 17.41 12.09
C MET A 296 3.63 16.42 13.23
N HIS A 297 4.02 16.90 14.42
CA HIS A 297 4.02 16.08 15.62
C HIS A 297 2.59 15.89 16.15
N VAL A 298 2.28 14.69 16.65
CA VAL A 298 0.94 14.34 17.15
C VAL A 298 0.51 15.24 18.30
N THR A 299 1.44 15.72 19.13
CA THR A 299 1.13 16.64 20.24
C THR A 299 0.64 18.02 19.78
N ALA A 300 0.78 18.36 18.49
CA ALA A 300 0.25 19.59 17.92
C ALA A 300 -1.21 19.43 17.42
N ILE A 301 -1.79 18.24 17.54
CA ILE A 301 -3.19 17.98 17.21
C ILE A 301 -4.01 18.22 18.48
N PRO A 302 -4.97 19.17 18.48
CA PRO A 302 -5.84 19.38 19.63
C PRO A 302 -6.62 18.10 19.95
N GLU A 303 -6.85 17.84 21.24
CA GLU A 303 -7.57 16.65 21.69
C GLU A 303 -8.96 16.58 21.02
N GLN A 304 -9.25 15.44 20.38
CA GLN A 304 -10.51 15.15 19.66
C GLN A 304 -10.84 16.05 18.45
N ASP A 305 -9.90 16.85 17.94
CA ASP A 305 -10.16 17.80 16.84
C ASP A 305 -9.42 17.48 15.53
N LEU A 306 -9.07 16.19 15.31
CA LEU A 306 -8.35 15.75 14.11
C LEU A 306 -9.11 16.12 12.82
N ALA A 307 -10.43 15.92 12.79
CA ALA A 307 -11.25 16.19 11.61
C ALA A 307 -11.25 17.67 11.22
N ARG A 308 -11.32 18.58 12.20
CA ARG A 308 -11.24 20.03 11.96
C ARG A 308 -9.85 20.42 11.52
N LEU A 309 -8.80 19.86 12.12
CA LEU A 309 -7.42 20.11 11.68
C LEU A 309 -7.24 19.72 10.22
N LEU A 310 -7.67 18.51 9.82
CA LEU A 310 -7.59 18.05 8.43
C LEU A 310 -8.37 18.98 7.49
N ARG A 311 -9.55 19.46 7.90
CA ARG A 311 -10.35 20.42 7.11
C ARG A 311 -9.65 21.78 6.98
N GLN A 312 -9.12 22.33 8.07
CA GLN A 312 -8.39 23.60 8.09
C GLN A 312 -7.12 23.55 7.23
N ARG A 313 -6.47 22.38 7.17
CA ARG A 313 -5.29 22.15 6.33
C ARG A 313 -5.65 21.71 4.91
N GLN A 314 -6.95 21.59 4.60
CA GLN A 314 -7.45 21.05 3.33
C GLN A 314 -6.74 19.74 2.95
N ALA A 315 -6.57 18.84 3.92
CA ALA A 315 -5.82 17.60 3.70
C ALA A 315 -6.54 16.71 2.68
N PHE A 316 -5.84 16.35 1.60
CA PHE A 316 -6.33 15.43 0.58
C PHE A 316 -6.04 13.96 0.94
N SER A 317 -4.88 13.68 1.52
CA SER A 317 -4.49 12.36 2.01
C SER A 317 -3.69 12.52 3.29
N TYR A 318 -3.73 11.52 4.18
CA TYR A 318 -2.94 11.55 5.40
C TYR A 318 -2.79 10.18 6.04
N VAL A 319 -1.72 10.01 6.82
CA VAL A 319 -1.43 8.81 7.59
C VAL A 319 -0.65 9.13 8.87
N PHE A 320 -0.85 8.35 9.92
CA PHE A 320 0.07 8.30 11.07
C PHE A 320 1.20 7.30 10.79
N GLN A 321 2.35 7.81 10.34
CA GLN A 321 3.54 6.99 10.06
C GLN A 321 4.11 6.36 11.34
N SER A 322 3.92 7.03 12.47
CA SER A 322 4.31 6.56 13.81
C SER A 322 3.36 7.14 14.85
N ARG A 323 3.49 6.73 16.11
CA ARG A 323 2.77 7.37 17.24
C ARG A 323 3.10 8.85 17.43
N ARG A 324 4.15 9.36 16.78
CA ARG A 324 4.67 10.72 16.99
C ARG A 324 4.35 11.66 15.85
N TYR A 325 4.11 11.16 14.65
CA TYR A 325 4.03 11.99 13.45
C TYR A 325 2.81 11.67 12.61
N LEU A 326 2.09 12.73 12.25
CA LEU A 326 1.10 12.77 11.20
C LEU A 326 1.78 13.27 9.93
N ASN A 327 1.62 12.54 8.84
CA ASN A 327 2.02 12.96 7.50
C ASN A 327 0.74 13.21 6.70
N TYR A 328 0.62 14.35 6.05
CA TYR A 328 -0.55 14.71 5.26
C TYR A 328 -0.15 15.50 4.03
N THR A 329 -0.92 15.39 2.98
CA THR A 329 -0.79 16.20 1.77
C THR A 329 -1.97 17.15 1.71
N THR A 330 -1.71 18.43 1.45
CA THR A 330 -2.75 19.45 1.29
C THR A 330 -3.57 19.21 0.02
N GLU A 331 -4.48 20.13 -0.29
CA GLU A 331 -5.30 20.11 -1.49
C GLU A 331 -4.45 19.87 -2.75
N ILE A 332 -4.98 19.03 -3.65
CA ILE A 332 -4.39 18.69 -4.93
C ILE A 332 -4.94 19.66 -5.97
N ALA A 333 -4.09 20.55 -6.47
CA ALA A 333 -4.46 21.61 -7.41
C ALA A 333 -3.47 21.65 -8.60
N PRO A 334 -3.77 22.38 -9.69
CA PRO A 334 -2.79 22.60 -10.75
C PRO A 334 -1.51 23.18 -10.14
N ALA A 335 -0.35 22.65 -10.54
CA ALA A 335 0.90 23.19 -10.05
C ALA A 335 0.95 24.70 -10.38
N PRO A 336 1.38 25.56 -9.43
CA PRO A 336 1.55 26.97 -9.73
C PRO A 336 2.52 27.12 -10.92
N PRO A 337 2.27 28.08 -11.83
CA PRO A 337 3.19 28.33 -12.93
C PRO A 337 4.59 28.59 -12.35
N ARG A 338 5.58 27.88 -12.90
CA ARG A 338 6.98 27.98 -12.49
C ARG A 338 7.61 29.29 -12.91
#